data_AF-A0AAU7H5G8-F1
#
_entry.id   AF-A0AAU7H5G8-F1
#
_cell.length_a   1.000
_cell.length_b   1.000
_cell.length_c   1.000
_cell.angle_alpha   90.00
_cell.angle_beta   90.00
_cell.angle_gamma   90.00
#
_symmetry.space_group_name_H-M   'P 1'
#
loop_
_entity.id
_entity.type
_entity.pdbx_description
1 polymer ?
#
loop_
_entity_poly.entity_id
_entity_poly.type
_entity_poly.pdbx_seq_one_letter_code
_entity_poly.pdbx_strand_id
1 'polypeptide(L)'
;MKHRIALLLVLTSLSASALAASPCQEKEQDIQREISYAEKHHNQSRIDGLNTALRQVRENCSDSKLKADHQQKIAKQREEIAERQRDLQEARKKGDADKINKRQHKLNEAQQELKTLESRDY
;
A
#
# COMPACT_ATOMS: atom_id res chain seq x y z
N MET A 1 20.06 -37.63 -54.12
CA MET A 1 18.80 -37.69 -53.35
C MET A 1 19.13 -37.20 -51.93
N LYS A 2 18.70 -35.99 -51.55
CA LYS A 2 17.53 -35.75 -50.68
C LYS A 2 17.82 -36.26 -49.23
N HIS A 3 17.86 -35.49 -48.15
CA HIS A 3 17.12 -34.29 -47.73
C HIS A 3 17.90 -33.48 -46.68
N ARG A 4 17.89 -32.15 -46.78
CA ARG A 4 18.30 -31.24 -45.70
C ARG A 4 17.14 -31.16 -44.70
N ILE A 5 17.27 -31.78 -43.52
CA ILE A 5 16.29 -31.65 -42.45
C ILE A 5 16.64 -30.39 -41.65
N ALA A 6 16.01 -29.28 -42.00
CA ALA A 6 16.01 -28.08 -41.17
C ALA A 6 14.92 -28.26 -40.09
N LEU A 7 15.35 -28.56 -38.87
CA LEU A 7 14.47 -28.65 -37.71
C LEU A 7 14.15 -27.22 -37.22
N LEU A 8 13.01 -26.67 -37.66
CA LEU A 8 12.52 -25.38 -37.17
C LEU A 8 11.80 -25.59 -35.82
N LEU A 9 12.52 -25.31 -34.74
CA LEU A 9 11.96 -25.16 -33.39
C LEU A 9 11.16 -23.83 -33.33
N VAL A 10 9.85 -23.92 -33.51
CA VAL A 10 8.95 -22.78 -33.27
C VAL A 10 8.71 -22.68 -31.77
N LEU A 11 9.46 -21.82 -31.08
CA LEU A 11 9.14 -21.41 -29.71
C LEU A 11 7.96 -20.42 -29.75
N THR A 12 6.74 -20.92 -29.59
CA THR A 12 5.59 -20.06 -29.28
C THR A 12 5.72 -19.58 -27.83
N SER A 13 6.18 -18.35 -27.64
CA SER A 13 6.19 -17.69 -26.33
C SER A 13 4.76 -17.28 -25.98
N LEU A 14 4.07 -18.12 -25.20
CA LEU A 14 2.77 -17.77 -24.63
C LEU A 14 3.00 -16.70 -23.56
N SER A 15 2.87 -15.44 -23.96
CA SER A 15 2.92 -14.31 -23.04
C SER A 15 1.58 -14.24 -22.31
N ALA A 16 1.48 -14.88 -21.14
CA ALA A 16 0.35 -14.69 -20.25
C ALA A 16 0.44 -13.27 -19.67
N SER A 17 -0.34 -12.34 -20.21
CA SER A 17 -0.50 -11.02 -19.62
C SER A 17 -1.25 -11.20 -18.30
N ALA A 18 -0.53 -11.15 -17.16
CA ALA A 18 -1.18 -11.05 -15.88
C ALA A 18 -1.88 -9.68 -15.82
N LEU A 19 -3.22 -9.68 -15.88
CA LEU A 19 -4.00 -8.48 -15.59
C LEU A 19 -3.69 -8.10 -14.13
N ALA A 20 -3.21 -6.87 -13.91
CA ALA A 20 -3.01 -6.36 -12.57
C ALA A 20 -4.36 -6.37 -11.84
N ALA A 21 -4.41 -6.97 -10.65
CA ALA A 21 -5.59 -6.98 -9.82
C ALA A 21 -5.99 -5.53 -9.49
N SER A 22 -7.28 -5.25 -9.45
CA SER A 22 -7.73 -3.96 -8.92
C SER A 22 -7.37 -3.82 -7.44
N PRO A 23 -7.22 -2.60 -6.91
CA PRO A 23 -6.99 -2.40 -5.49
C PRO A 23 -8.06 -3.04 -4.58
N CYS A 24 -9.34 -3.03 -4.99
CA CYS A 24 -10.39 -3.74 -4.27
C CYS A 24 -10.21 -5.27 -4.31
N GLN A 25 -9.76 -5.81 -5.45
CA GLN A 25 -9.46 -7.23 -5.60
C GLN A 25 -8.25 -7.65 -4.77
N GLU A 26 -7.18 -6.85 -4.75
CA GLU A 26 -6.02 -7.08 -3.90
C GLU A 26 -6.45 -7.10 -2.43
N LYS A 27 -7.24 -6.11 -2.00
CA LYS A 27 -7.78 -6.07 -0.64
C LYS A 27 -8.64 -7.29 -0.29
N GLU A 28 -9.45 -7.78 -1.22
CA GLU A 28 -10.20 -9.03 -1.05
C GLU A 28 -9.27 -10.24 -0.88
N GLN A 29 -8.24 -10.36 -1.73
CA GLN A 29 -7.26 -11.45 -1.66
C GLN A 29 -6.48 -11.41 -0.35
N ASP A 30 -6.11 -10.23 0.13
CA ASP A 30 -5.43 -10.03 1.41
C ASP A 30 -6.28 -10.56 2.57
N ILE A 31 -7.56 -10.19 2.61
CA ILE A 31 -8.48 -10.67 3.65
C ILE A 31 -8.66 -12.19 3.56
N GLN A 32 -8.74 -12.76 2.35
CA GLN A 32 -8.82 -14.21 2.18
C GLN A 32 -7.57 -14.94 2.69
N ARG A 33 -6.37 -14.40 2.44
CA ARG A 33 -5.12 -14.96 3.00
C ARG A 33 -5.11 -14.90 4.52
N GLU A 34 -5.57 -13.80 5.10
CA GLU A 34 -5.70 -13.63 6.55
C GLU A 34 -6.72 -14.60 7.16
N ILE A 35 -7.83 -14.90 6.47
CA ILE A 35 -8.80 -15.91 6.89
C ILE A 35 -8.12 -17.28 6.92
N SER A 36 -7.44 -17.68 5.84
CA SER A 36 -6.73 -18.95 5.77
C SER A 36 -5.67 -19.09 6.87
N TYR A 37 -5.00 -17.99 7.23
CA TYR A 37 -4.09 -17.97 8.36
C TYR A 37 -4.83 -18.17 9.69
N ALA A 38 -5.92 -17.43 9.92
CA ALA A 38 -6.71 -17.54 11.15
C ALA A 38 -7.33 -18.94 11.34
N GLU A 39 -7.74 -19.60 10.25
CA GLU A 39 -8.22 -20.99 10.22
C GLU A 39 -7.14 -21.98 10.72
N LYS A 40 -5.90 -21.86 10.22
CA LYS A 40 -4.77 -22.69 10.66
C LYS A 40 -4.46 -22.54 12.15
N HIS A 41 -4.82 -21.40 12.74
CA HIS A 41 -4.61 -21.09 14.15
C HIS A 41 -5.88 -21.23 15.01
N HIS A 42 -6.97 -21.78 14.44
CA HIS A 42 -8.25 -21.99 15.13
C HIS A 42 -8.78 -20.74 15.84
N ASN A 43 -8.53 -19.54 15.27
CA ASN A 43 -8.92 -18.27 15.87
C ASN A 43 -10.29 -17.82 15.34
N GLN A 44 -11.36 -18.41 15.89
CA GLN A 44 -12.73 -18.18 15.40
C GLN A 44 -13.15 -16.71 15.41
N SER A 45 -12.84 -15.97 16.47
CA SER A 45 -13.20 -14.54 16.56
C SER A 45 -12.55 -13.72 15.44
N ARG A 46 -11.29 -14.01 15.09
CA ARG A 46 -10.61 -13.35 13.96
C ARG A 46 -11.25 -13.75 12.63
N ILE A 47 -11.58 -15.02 12.45
CA ILE A 47 -12.26 -15.52 11.23
C ILE A 47 -13.58 -14.78 11.02
N ASP A 48 -14.42 -14.66 12.06
CA ASP A 48 -15.72 -13.99 11.98
C ASP A 48 -15.59 -12.50 11.60
N GLY A 49 -14.61 -11.82 12.21
CA GLY A 49 -14.29 -10.43 11.89
C GLY A 49 -13.80 -10.25 10.45
N LEU A 50 -12.90 -11.12 9.99
CA LEU A 50 -12.38 -11.09 8.62
C LEU A 50 -13.46 -11.43 7.58
N ASN A 51 -14.35 -12.38 7.86
CA ASN A 51 -15.49 -12.69 6.98
C ASN A 51 -16.45 -11.49 6.86
N THR A 52 -16.67 -10.77 7.96
CA THR A 52 -17.44 -9.52 7.94
C THR A 52 -16.74 -8.47 7.08
N ALA A 53 -15.43 -8.29 7.24
CA ALA A 53 -14.64 -7.35 6.43
C ALA A 53 -14.65 -7.73 4.93
N LEU A 54 -14.52 -9.02 4.61
CA LEU A 54 -14.58 -9.54 3.25
C LEU A 54 -15.91 -9.21 2.58
N ARG A 55 -17.02 -9.44 3.27
CA ARG A 55 -18.36 -9.08 2.78
C ARG A 55 -18.48 -7.57 2.54
N GLN A 56 -18.00 -6.75 3.46
CA GLN A 56 -18.00 -5.29 3.29
C GLN A 56 -17.18 -4.83 2.08
N VAL A 57 -16.03 -5.45 1.81
CA VAL A 57 -15.24 -5.15 0.62
C VAL A 57 -15.99 -5.54 -0.65
N ARG A 58 -16.58 -6.74 -0.69
CA ARG A 58 -17.36 -7.19 -1.86
C ARG A 58 -18.59 -6.32 -2.15
N GLU A 59 -19.26 -5.83 -1.10
CA GLU A 59 -20.47 -5.02 -1.23
C GLU A 59 -20.17 -3.54 -1.53
N ASN A 60 -19.11 -2.98 -0.95
CA ASN A 60 -18.97 -1.52 -0.85
C ASN A 60 -17.63 -0.98 -1.36
N CYS A 61 -16.68 -1.82 -1.78
CA CYS A 61 -15.39 -1.33 -2.26
C CYS A 61 -15.52 -0.68 -3.64
N SER A 62 -14.82 0.44 -3.81
CA SER A 62 -14.73 1.18 -5.06
C SER A 62 -13.29 1.61 -5.24
N ASP A 63 -12.66 1.19 -6.34
CA ASP A 63 -11.26 1.55 -6.63
C ASP A 63 -11.08 3.07 -6.71
N SER A 64 -12.03 3.78 -7.33
CA SER A 64 -11.99 5.24 -7.41
C SER A 64 -12.06 5.89 -6.03
N LYS A 65 -12.86 5.34 -5.11
CA LYS A 65 -12.93 5.84 -3.75
C LYS A 65 -11.65 5.54 -2.98
N LEU A 66 -11.09 4.34 -3.13
CA LEU A 66 -9.84 3.96 -2.48
C LEU A 66 -8.68 4.87 -2.93
N LYS A 67 -8.58 5.12 -4.24
CA LYS A 67 -7.63 6.07 -4.83
C LYS A 67 -7.82 7.48 -4.29
N ALA A 68 -9.06 7.97 -4.26
CA ALA A 68 -9.37 9.30 -3.73
C ALA A 68 -9.00 9.45 -2.25
N ASP A 69 -9.37 8.47 -1.42
CA ASP A 69 -9.03 8.44 0.00
C ASP A 69 -7.51 8.39 0.20
N HIS A 70 -6.78 7.66 -0.65
CA HIS A 70 -5.33 7.59 -0.61
C HIS A 70 -4.67 8.93 -0.97
N GLN A 71 -5.10 9.57 -2.06
CA GLN A 71 -4.63 10.90 -2.45
C GLN A 71 -4.94 11.95 -1.37
N GLN A 72 -6.11 11.87 -0.73
CA GLN A 72 -6.45 12.74 0.39
C GLN A 72 -5.49 12.54 1.58
N LYS A 73 -5.10 11.29 1.89
CA LYS A 73 -4.10 11.01 2.94
C LYS A 73 -2.73 11.60 2.61
N ILE A 74 -2.27 11.46 1.36
CA ILE A 74 -1.02 12.09 0.89
C ILE A 74 -1.10 13.62 1.06
N ALA A 75 -2.20 14.24 0.64
CA ALA A 75 -2.38 15.68 0.77
C ALA A 75 -2.32 16.16 2.23
N LYS A 76 -3.03 15.47 3.14
CA LYS A 76 -2.99 15.75 4.59
C LYS A 76 -1.59 15.57 5.17
N GLN A 77 -0.87 14.52 4.77
CA GLN A 77 0.49 14.28 5.25
C GLN A 77 1.46 15.39 4.81
N ARG A 78 1.31 15.88 3.57
CA ARG A 78 2.11 17.02 3.07
C ARG A 78 1.80 18.30 3.86
N GLU A 79 0.54 18.53 4.22
CA GLU A 79 0.16 19.65 5.09
C GLU A 79 0.78 19.52 6.49
N GLU A 80 0.75 18.34 7.10
CA GLU A 80 1.41 18.09 8.39
C GLU A 80 2.92 18.33 8.31
N ILE A 81 3.59 17.86 7.26
CA ILE A 81 5.02 18.14 7.05
C ILE A 81 5.28 19.65 7.00
N ALA A 82 4.44 20.41 6.29
CA ALA A 82 4.58 21.86 6.23
C ALA A 82 4.39 22.52 7.61
N GLU A 83 3.44 22.03 8.43
CA GLU A 83 3.26 22.48 9.81
C GLU A 83 4.50 22.16 10.68
N ARG A 84 5.00 20.92 10.63
CA ARG A 84 6.17 20.49 11.40
C ARG A 84 7.44 21.26 11.01
N GLN A 85 7.58 21.63 9.74
CA GLN A 85 8.65 22.51 9.29
C GLN A 85 8.56 23.90 9.93
N ARG A 86 7.36 24.49 10.01
CA ARG A 86 7.15 25.78 10.70
C ARG A 86 7.45 25.68 12.20
N ASP A 87 6.97 24.63 12.86
CA ASP A 87 7.24 24.37 14.29
C ASP A 87 8.74 24.26 14.58
N LEU A 88 9.47 23.55 13.70
CA LEU A 88 10.92 23.39 13.82
C LEU A 88 11.66 24.71 13.63
N GLN A 89 11.26 25.53 12.65
CA GLN A 89 11.85 26.86 12.47
C GLN A 89 11.63 27.76 13.68
N GLU A 90 10.44 27.72 14.27
CA GLU A 90 10.12 28.49 15.47
C GLU A 90 10.94 28.01 16.69
N ALA A 91 11.12 26.70 16.86
CA ALA A 91 11.99 26.16 17.90
C ALA A 91 13.45 26.59 17.71
N ARG A 92 13.94 26.63 16.46
CA ARG A 92 15.29 27.12 16.13
C ARG A 92 15.48 28.59 16.48
N LYS A 93 14.50 29.45 16.21
CA LYS A 93 14.55 30.88 16.61
C LYS A 93 14.62 31.07 18.12
N LYS A 94 13.94 30.20 18.88
CA LYS A 94 13.93 30.23 20.35
C LYS A 94 15.17 29.62 21.00
N GLY A 95 16.01 28.91 20.25
CA GLY A 95 17.26 28.33 20.75
C GLY A 95 17.10 27.15 21.73
N ASP A 96 15.91 26.56 21.81
CA ASP A 96 15.63 25.43 22.72
C ASP A 96 16.07 24.12 22.06
N ALA A 97 17.27 23.64 22.40
CA ALA A 97 17.90 22.48 21.79
C ALA A 97 17.06 21.20 21.90
N ASP A 98 16.41 20.97 23.04
CA ASP A 98 15.56 19.80 23.26
C ASP A 98 14.32 19.84 22.38
N LYS A 99 13.68 21.01 22.27
CA LYS A 99 12.55 21.18 21.34
C LYS A 99 13.00 21.03 19.89
N ILE A 100 14.15 21.58 19.49
CA ILE A 100 14.67 21.44 18.13
C ILE A 100 14.83 19.96 17.77
N ASN A 101 15.49 19.18 18.64
CA ASN A 101 15.68 17.75 18.43
C ASN A 101 14.36 16.99 18.32
N LYS A 102 13.41 17.25 19.25
CA LYS A 102 12.08 16.60 19.22
C LYS A 102 11.28 16.95 17.96
N ARG A 103 11.31 18.21 17.51
CA ARG A 103 10.59 18.64 16.30
C ARG A 103 11.23 18.09 15.03
N GLN A 104 12.56 18.03 14.96
CA GLN A 104 13.27 17.43 13.84
C GLN A 104 12.94 15.94 13.71
N HIS A 105 12.91 15.20 14.83
CA HIS A 105 12.54 13.79 14.82
C HIS A 105 11.12 13.59 14.26
N LYS A 106 10.13 14.32 14.77
CA LYS A 106 8.74 14.25 14.27
C LYS A 106 8.60 14.62 12.79
N LEU A 107 9.37 15.61 12.33
CA LEU A 107 9.39 15.97 10.92
C LEU A 107 9.92 14.80 10.07
N ASN A 108 10.97 14.12 10.53
CA ASN A 108 11.53 12.97 9.83
C ASN A 108 10.54 11.79 9.82
N GLU A 109 9.84 11.52 10.92
CA GLU A 109 8.77 10.51 10.99
C GLU A 109 7.67 10.80 9.96
N ALA A 110 7.17 12.04 9.93
CA ALA A 110 6.13 12.45 9.00
C ALA A 110 6.57 12.33 7.53
N GLN A 111 7.84 12.64 7.23
CA GLN A 111 8.43 12.46 5.90
C GLN A 111 8.57 10.99 5.52
N GLN A 112 8.90 10.11 6.48
CA GLN A 112 8.99 8.67 6.23
C GLN A 112 7.61 8.05 6.00
N GLU A 113 6.60 8.52 6.72
CA GLU A 113 5.21 8.13 6.48
C GLU A 113 4.72 8.60 5.11
N LEU A 114 5.05 9.84 4.69
CA LEU A 114 4.73 10.31 3.34
C LEU A 114 5.35 9.41 2.27
N LYS A 115 6.63 9.07 2.39
CA LYS A 115 7.29 8.14 1.45
C LYS A 115 6.59 6.78 1.41
N THR A 116 6.14 6.30 2.56
CA THR A 116 5.43 5.02 2.67
C THR A 116 4.08 5.10 1.97
N LEU A 117 3.34 6.20 2.15
CA LEU A 117 2.10 6.45 1.44
C LEU A 117 2.34 6.54 -0.08
N GLU A 118 3.30 7.34 -0.53
CA GLU A 118 3.62 7.52 -1.95
C GLU A 118 4.14 6.25 -2.64
N SER A 119 4.67 5.29 -1.87
CA SER A 119 5.14 4.00 -2.41
C SER A 119 4.04 2.97 -2.64
N ARG A 120 2.82 3.20 -2.13
CA ARG A 120 1.70 2.27 -2.33
C ARG A 120 1.05 2.56 -3.69
N ASP A 121 1.05 1.57 -4.56
CA ASP A 121 0.28 1.61 -5.81
C ASP A 121 -1.20 1.40 -5.48
N TYR A 122 -1.97 2.49 -5.47
CA TYR A 122 -3.43 2.46 -5.44
C TYR A 122 -4.03 3.09 -6.68
#